data_AF-A0A9D8YTH9-F1
#
_entry.id   AF-A0A9D8YTH9-F1
#
_cell.length_a   1.000
_cell.length_b   1.000
_cell.length_c   1.000
_cell.angle_alpha   90.00
_cell.angle_beta   90.00
_cell.angle_gamma   90.00
#
_symmetry.space_group_name_H-M   'P 1'
#
loop_
_entity.id
_entity.type
_entity.pdbx_description
1 polymer ?
#
loop_
_entity_poly.entity_id
_entity_poly.type
_entity_poly.pdbx_seq_one_letter_code
_entity_poly.pdbx_strand_id
1 'polypeptide(L)'
;MLASIVMLGTACKTFVVENVNYAHQIESVLTPDDDGTVTDVRHGITFNVAPFHKKEFGENDSTHQIKEVRLIRNAEGFYFITANQFKNVYVMEPGNGSLKLKKKIKVSEERISEPAFNMRDGVVQLVKIETNEIVSLNENGIKKNDKKEEEQS
;
A
#
# COMPACT_ATOMS: atom_id res chain seq x y z
N MET A 1 -15.89 11.15 58.59
CA MET A 1 -14.74 11.59 57.75
C MET A 1 -14.80 10.79 56.47
N LEU A 2 -15.09 11.44 55.34
CA LEU A 2 -15.00 10.86 54.00
C LEU A 2 -14.04 11.77 53.24
N ALA A 3 -12.80 11.32 53.06
CA ALA A 3 -11.78 12.04 52.32
C ALA A 3 -11.97 11.75 50.83
N SER A 4 -12.49 12.71 50.08
CA SER A 4 -12.51 12.68 48.62
C SER A 4 -11.12 13.00 48.08
N ILE A 5 -10.45 11.98 47.55
CA ILE A 5 -9.21 12.15 46.78
C ILE A 5 -9.60 12.69 45.39
N VAL A 6 -9.24 13.95 45.13
CA VAL A 6 -9.33 14.55 43.81
C VAL A 6 -8.09 14.11 43.02
N MET A 7 -8.27 13.18 42.07
CA MET A 7 -7.24 12.88 41.07
C MET A 7 -7.16 14.04 40.07
N LEU A 8 -6.19 14.93 40.24
CA LEU A 8 -5.79 15.91 39.23
C LEU A 8 -4.99 15.18 38.15
N GLY A 9 -5.67 14.70 37.12
CA GLY A 9 -5.03 14.16 35.92
C GLY A 9 -4.38 15.29 35.11
N THR A 10 -3.06 15.22 34.92
CA THR A 10 -2.33 16.12 34.02
C THR A 10 -2.71 15.81 32.58
N ALA A 11 -3.52 16.67 31.95
CA ALA A 11 -3.78 16.60 30.51
C ALA A 11 -2.49 16.96 29.77
N CYS A 12 -1.69 15.94 29.43
CA CYS A 12 -0.52 16.10 28.58
C CYS A 12 -1.03 16.52 27.19
N LYS A 13 -0.98 17.83 26.89
CA LYS A 13 -1.34 18.34 25.57
C LYS A 13 -0.28 17.86 24.58
N THR A 14 -0.58 16.81 23.83
CA THR A 14 0.27 16.35 22.75
C THR A 14 0.25 17.40 21.64
N PHE A 15 1.42 17.88 21.23
CA PHE A 15 1.54 18.70 20.03
C PHE A 15 1.37 17.80 18.80
N VAL A 16 0.39 18.12 17.96
CA VAL A 16 0.06 17.35 16.74
C VAL A 16 0.10 18.31 15.56
N VAL A 17 0.83 17.91 14.51
CA VAL A 17 0.77 18.58 13.21
C VAL A 17 -0.23 17.80 12.35
N GLU A 18 -1.27 18.48 11.90
CA GLU A 18 -2.35 17.89 11.08
C GLU A 18 -2.13 18.21 9.59
N ASN A 19 -2.85 17.53 8.71
CA ASN A 19 -2.83 17.75 7.25
C ASN A 19 -1.45 17.53 6.61
N VAL A 20 -0.70 16.55 7.10
CA VAL A 20 0.58 16.13 6.50
C VAL A 20 0.30 15.32 5.24
N ASN A 21 0.99 15.64 4.14
CA ASN A 21 0.93 14.86 2.92
C ASN A 21 2.15 13.94 2.83
N TYR A 22 1.95 12.63 3.00
CA TYR A 22 2.99 11.61 2.92
C TYR A 22 3.18 11.01 1.52
N ALA A 23 2.48 11.52 0.49
CA ALA A 23 2.44 10.88 -0.81
C ALA A 23 3.81 10.84 -1.49
N HIS A 24 4.13 9.70 -2.10
CA HIS A 24 5.25 9.61 -3.03
C HIS A 24 4.77 10.10 -4.40
N GLN A 25 5.55 10.97 -5.06
CA GLN A 25 5.20 11.50 -6.38
C GLN A 25 5.34 10.44 -7.48
N ILE A 26 6.33 9.55 -7.35
CA ILE A 26 6.66 8.51 -8.32
C ILE A 26 6.75 7.19 -7.57
N GLU A 27 6.30 6.11 -8.21
CA GLU A 27 6.48 4.77 -7.67
C GLU A 27 7.96 4.40 -7.53
N SER A 28 8.23 3.48 -6.61
CA SER A 28 9.50 2.81 -6.49
C SER A 28 9.37 1.41 -7.09
N VAL A 29 10.33 1.05 -7.93
CA VAL A 29 10.51 -0.30 -8.46
C VAL A 29 11.77 -0.87 -7.82
N LEU A 30 11.61 -1.93 -7.05
CA LEU A 30 12.63 -2.45 -6.14
C LEU A 30 12.92 -3.92 -6.46
N THR A 31 14.19 -4.24 -6.69
CA THR A 31 14.64 -5.63 -6.86
C THR A 31 14.99 -6.21 -5.49
N PRO A 32 14.42 -7.37 -5.09
CA PRO A 32 14.83 -8.06 -3.88
C PRO A 32 16.27 -8.56 -4.00
N ASP A 33 17.02 -8.52 -2.90
CA ASP A 33 18.32 -9.18 -2.79
C ASP A 33 18.18 -10.70 -2.55
N ASP A 34 19.31 -11.38 -2.32
CA ASP A 34 19.36 -12.84 -2.14
C ASP A 34 18.54 -13.34 -0.93
N ASP A 35 18.34 -12.49 0.08
CA ASP A 35 17.51 -12.79 1.25
C ASP A 35 16.02 -12.40 1.04
N GLY A 36 15.69 -11.84 -0.12
CA GLY A 36 14.36 -11.33 -0.45
C GLY A 36 14.07 -9.95 0.18
N THR A 37 15.09 -9.22 0.59
CA THR A 37 14.94 -7.88 1.15
C THR A 37 14.98 -6.83 0.04
N VAL A 38 14.07 -5.85 0.11
CA VAL A 38 14.05 -4.68 -0.75
C VAL A 38 14.33 -3.43 0.07
N THR A 39 15.08 -2.50 -0.50
CA THR A 39 15.38 -1.20 0.12
C THR A 39 15.11 -0.07 -0.86
N ASP A 40 14.22 0.84 -0.48
CA ASP A 40 14.00 2.12 -1.14
C ASP A 40 14.78 3.20 -0.41
N VAL A 41 15.98 3.50 -0.90
CA VAL A 41 16.87 4.52 -0.31
C VAL A 41 16.25 5.91 -0.40
N ARG A 42 15.46 6.20 -1.45
CA ARG A 42 14.87 7.53 -1.66
C ARG A 42 13.87 7.86 -0.57
N HIS A 43 13.06 6.89 -0.17
CA HIS A 43 11.99 7.08 0.81
C HIS A 43 12.29 6.46 2.18
N GLY A 44 13.47 5.85 2.35
CA GLY A 44 13.96 5.35 3.64
C GLY A 44 13.18 4.16 4.18
N ILE A 45 12.80 3.21 3.32
CA ILE A 45 12.05 2.01 3.74
C ILE A 45 12.73 0.73 3.27
N THR A 46 12.79 -0.26 4.17
CA THR A 46 13.34 -1.59 3.92
C THR A 46 12.37 -2.64 4.46
N PHE A 47 12.13 -3.70 3.69
CA PHE A 47 11.29 -4.83 4.12
C PHE A 47 11.60 -6.10 3.33
N ASN A 48 11.14 -7.25 3.83
CA ASN A 48 11.31 -8.53 3.16
C ASN A 48 10.04 -8.92 2.37
N VAL A 49 10.22 -9.48 1.18
CA VAL A 49 9.11 -9.81 0.25
C VAL A 49 8.48 -11.17 0.50
N ALA A 50 9.11 -12.04 1.30
CA ALA A 50 8.64 -13.40 1.56
C ALA A 50 7.19 -13.48 2.07
N PRO A 51 6.70 -12.59 2.96
CA PRO A 51 5.30 -12.62 3.36
C PRO A 51 4.32 -12.38 2.20
N PHE A 52 4.69 -11.56 1.20
CA PHE A 52 3.86 -11.33 0.01
C PHE A 52 3.89 -12.53 -0.93
N HIS A 53 5.06 -13.14 -1.12
CA HIS A 53 5.20 -14.38 -1.90
C HIS A 53 4.28 -15.48 -1.37
N LYS A 54 4.33 -15.74 -0.06
CA LYS A 54 3.45 -16.72 0.61
C LYS A 54 1.97 -16.43 0.41
N LYS A 55 1.57 -15.16 0.39
CA LYS A 55 0.17 -14.75 0.18
C LYS A 55 -0.31 -14.92 -1.26
N GLU A 56 0.57 -14.80 -2.24
CA GLU A 56 0.24 -14.91 -3.67
C GLU A 56 0.37 -16.33 -4.23
N PHE A 57 1.37 -17.07 -3.77
CA PHE A 57 1.75 -18.36 -4.36
C PHE A 57 1.65 -19.54 -3.37
N GLY A 58 1.61 -19.28 -2.06
CA GLY A 58 1.55 -20.29 -1.00
C GLY A 58 2.90 -20.54 -0.33
N GLU A 59 2.88 -21.20 0.84
CA GLU A 59 4.06 -21.37 1.71
C GLU A 59 5.21 -22.19 1.09
N ASN A 60 4.91 -23.10 0.16
CA ASN A 60 5.87 -24.04 -0.41
C ASN A 60 6.09 -23.83 -1.92
N ASP A 61 5.68 -22.69 -2.47
CA ASP A 61 5.89 -22.44 -3.89
C ASP A 61 7.35 -22.06 -4.16
N SER A 62 8.04 -22.88 -4.95
CA SER A 62 9.39 -22.62 -5.45
C SER A 62 9.42 -22.24 -6.92
N THR A 63 8.25 -22.20 -7.58
CA THR A 63 8.14 -22.01 -9.02
C THR A 63 8.02 -20.54 -9.42
N HIS A 64 7.52 -19.69 -8.53
CA HIS A 64 7.44 -18.24 -8.75
C HIS A 64 8.49 -17.50 -7.93
N GLN A 65 9.03 -16.46 -8.53
CA GLN A 65 9.98 -15.55 -7.90
C GLN A 65 9.52 -14.12 -8.08
N ILE A 66 9.61 -13.33 -7.02
CA ILE A 66 9.36 -11.89 -7.07
C ILE A 66 10.65 -11.23 -7.55
N LYS A 67 10.70 -10.86 -8.83
CA LYS A 67 11.89 -10.20 -9.43
C LYS A 67 11.92 -8.71 -9.14
N GLU A 68 10.75 -8.08 -9.11
CA GLU A 68 10.58 -6.65 -8.84
C GLU A 68 9.31 -6.44 -8.03
N VAL A 69 9.40 -5.58 -7.03
CA VAL A 69 8.27 -5.08 -6.23
C VAL A 69 8.02 -3.63 -6.60
N ARG A 70 6.75 -3.29 -6.76
CA ARG A 70 6.29 -1.92 -6.98
C ARG A 70 5.66 -1.39 -5.72
N LEU A 71 6.05 -0.18 -5.35
CA LEU A 71 5.68 0.47 -4.11
C LEU A 71 5.32 1.92 -4.39
N ILE A 72 4.16 2.36 -3.89
CA ILE A 72 3.82 3.79 -3.83
C ILE A 72 3.14 4.10 -2.50
N ARG A 73 3.30 5.32 -1.99
CA ARG A 73 2.65 5.78 -0.76
C ARG A 73 1.63 6.87 -1.07
N ASN A 74 0.44 6.81 -0.49
CA ASN A 74 -0.57 7.87 -0.63
C ASN A 74 -0.39 8.97 0.43
N ALA A 75 -1.21 10.03 0.32
CA ALA A 75 -1.14 11.20 1.20
C ALA A 75 -1.37 10.85 2.68
N GLU A 76 -2.26 9.90 2.96
CA GLU A 76 -2.56 9.38 4.30
C GLU A 76 -1.44 8.47 4.86
N GLY A 77 -0.42 8.19 4.06
CA GLY A 77 0.75 7.46 4.49
C GLY A 77 0.67 5.93 4.38
N PHE A 78 -0.37 5.39 3.71
CA PHE A 78 -0.46 3.96 3.40
C PHE A 78 0.40 3.61 2.18
N TYR A 79 1.09 2.47 2.27
CA TYR A 79 1.84 1.90 1.16
C TYR A 79 0.98 0.95 0.35
N PHE A 80 1.08 1.03 -0.97
CA PHE A 80 0.48 0.13 -1.93
C PHE A 80 1.60 -0.69 -2.56
N ILE A 81 1.49 -2.01 -2.45
CA ILE A 81 2.52 -2.95 -2.87
C ILE A 81 1.92 -3.95 -3.85
N THR A 82 2.61 -4.16 -4.98
CA THR A 82 2.32 -5.25 -5.91
C THR A 82 3.60 -5.72 -6.58
N ALA A 83 3.54 -6.80 -7.34
CA ALA A 83 4.63 -7.26 -8.19
C ALA A 83 4.06 -7.91 -9.44
N ASN A 84 4.95 -8.20 -10.39
CA ASN A 84 4.59 -9.04 -11.51
C ASN A 84 4.03 -10.38 -11.01
N GLN A 85 3.05 -10.93 -11.73
CA GLN A 85 2.35 -12.18 -11.42
C GLN A 85 1.45 -12.14 -10.16
N PHE A 86 1.27 -10.99 -9.51
CA PHE A 86 0.35 -10.88 -8.39
C PHE A 86 -1.11 -10.84 -8.86
N LYS A 87 -2.03 -11.29 -8.01
CA LYS A 87 -3.47 -11.08 -8.19
C LYS A 87 -4.01 -9.91 -7.37
N ASN A 88 -3.22 -9.44 -6.40
CA ASN A 88 -3.65 -8.46 -5.42
C ASN A 88 -2.68 -7.28 -5.32
N VAL A 89 -3.23 -6.14 -4.90
CA VAL A 89 -2.48 -5.02 -4.31
C VAL A 89 -2.61 -5.08 -2.80
N TYR A 90 -1.50 -4.96 -2.09
CA TYR A 90 -1.44 -4.95 -0.63
C TYR A 90 -1.33 -3.53 -0.11
N VAL A 91 -2.31 -3.12 0.69
CA VAL A 91 -2.30 -1.85 1.42
C VAL A 91 -1.69 -2.09 2.79
N MET A 92 -0.57 -1.44 3.05
CA MET A 92 0.20 -1.58 4.29
C MET A 92 0.20 -0.27 5.07
N GLU A 93 -0.09 -0.38 6.37
CA GLU A 93 -0.01 0.71 7.33
C GLU A 93 1.36 0.69 8.02
N PRO A 94 2.12 1.80 8.00
CA PRO A 94 3.37 1.89 8.74
C PRO A 94 3.12 1.91 10.25
N GLY A 95 3.88 1.12 10.99
CA GLY A 95 3.97 1.17 12.44
C GLY A 95 5.43 1.20 12.90
N ASN A 96 5.65 1.16 14.21
CA ASN A 96 7.00 1.13 14.78
C ASN A 96 7.76 -0.11 14.26
N GLY A 97 8.75 0.11 13.38
CA GLY A 97 9.55 -0.94 12.77
C GLY A 97 8.77 -1.99 11.98
N SER A 98 7.55 -1.68 11.51
CA SER A 98 6.68 -2.68 10.87
C SER A 98 5.81 -2.10 9.77
N LEU A 99 5.43 -2.98 8.82
CA LEU A 99 4.36 -2.75 7.86
C LEU A 99 3.22 -3.73 8.19
N LYS A 100 2.07 -3.21 8.60
CA LYS A 100 0.91 -4.01 8.96
C LYS A 100 -0.04 -4.08 7.77
N LEU A 101 -0.53 -5.28 7.46
CA LEU A 101 -1.53 -5.44 6.40
C LEU A 101 -2.84 -4.78 6.84
N LYS A 102 -3.23 -3.70 6.15
CA LYS A 102 -4.53 -3.06 6.31
C LYS A 102 -5.56 -3.71 5.41
N LYS A 103 -5.22 -3.91 4.13
CA LYS A 103 -6.15 -4.49 3.17
C LYS A 103 -5.43 -5.23 2.05
N LYS A 104 -6.04 -6.34 1.62
CA LYS A 104 -5.69 -7.02 0.37
C LYS A 104 -6.76 -6.69 -0.66
N ILE A 105 -6.39 -5.97 -1.71
CA ILE A 105 -7.29 -5.57 -2.79
C ILE A 105 -7.08 -6.56 -3.93
N LYS A 106 -8.07 -7.42 -4.19
CA LYS A 106 -8.05 -8.28 -5.37
C LYS A 106 -8.30 -7.42 -6.61
N VAL A 107 -7.32 -7.37 -7.51
CA VAL A 107 -7.37 -6.54 -8.72
C VAL A 107 -7.54 -7.36 -9.98
N SER A 108 -7.39 -8.69 -9.89
CA SER A 108 -7.57 -9.60 -11.01
C SER A 108 -7.89 -11.02 -10.50
N GLU A 109 -8.64 -11.78 -11.29
CA GLU A 109 -8.82 -13.23 -11.10
C GLU A 109 -7.56 -14.00 -11.55
N GLU A 110 -6.92 -13.48 -12.58
CA GLU A 110 -5.67 -13.98 -13.16
C GLU A 110 -4.47 -13.18 -12.64
N ARG A 111 -3.27 -13.72 -12.81
CA ARG A 111 -2.04 -13.06 -12.40
C ARG A 111 -1.74 -11.90 -13.34
N ILE A 112 -1.50 -10.70 -12.81
CA ILE A 112 -1.24 -9.52 -13.64
C ILE A 112 0.18 -9.55 -14.20
N SER A 113 0.32 -9.14 -15.47
CA SER A 113 1.62 -8.89 -16.10
C SER A 113 1.93 -7.39 -16.07
N GLU A 114 3.19 -7.04 -15.81
CA GLU A 114 3.69 -5.66 -15.91
C GLU A 114 2.79 -4.61 -15.22
N PRO A 115 2.46 -4.77 -13.92
CA PRO A 115 1.72 -3.74 -13.21
C PRO A 115 2.55 -2.46 -13.11
N ALA A 116 1.94 -1.30 -12.97
CA ALA A 116 2.64 -0.07 -12.58
C ALA A 116 1.70 0.80 -11.74
N PHE A 117 2.25 1.54 -10.79
CA PHE A 117 1.51 2.56 -10.06
C PHE A 117 1.72 3.94 -10.67
N ASN A 118 0.64 4.71 -10.67
CA ASN A 118 0.67 6.13 -10.95
C ASN A 118 -0.03 6.90 -9.82
N MET A 119 0.35 8.15 -9.61
CA MET A 119 -0.37 9.08 -8.75
C MET A 119 -1.04 10.13 -9.63
N ARG A 120 -2.37 10.20 -9.59
CA ARG A 120 -3.15 11.18 -10.36
C ARG A 120 -4.23 11.80 -9.49
N ASP A 121 -4.20 13.12 -9.38
CA ASP A 121 -5.18 13.90 -8.61
C ASP A 121 -5.33 13.40 -7.15
N GLY A 122 -4.21 13.02 -6.53
CA GLY A 122 -4.15 12.48 -5.16
C GLY A 122 -4.63 11.03 -5.01
N VAL A 123 -4.93 10.34 -6.11
CA VAL A 123 -5.40 8.95 -6.14
C VAL A 123 -4.30 8.04 -6.70
N VAL A 124 -4.08 6.92 -6.01
CA VAL A 124 -3.21 5.85 -6.51
C VAL A 124 -3.95 5.09 -7.60
N GLN A 125 -3.33 4.93 -8.76
CA GLN A 125 -3.84 4.14 -9.86
C GLN A 125 -2.93 2.95 -10.10
N LEU A 126 -3.50 1.76 -10.20
CA LEU A 126 -2.83 0.59 -10.77
C LEU A 126 -3.10 0.56 -12.27
N VAL A 127 -2.05 0.59 -13.07
CA VAL A 127 -2.07 0.39 -14.52
C VAL A 127 -1.64 -1.04 -14.80
N LYS A 128 -2.46 -1.81 -15.49
CA LYS A 128 -2.09 -3.12 -16.03
C LYS A 128 -1.65 -2.91 -17.48
N ILE A 129 -0.34 -2.85 -17.71
CA ILE A 129 0.21 -2.38 -19.00
C ILE A 129 -0.27 -3.24 -20.17
N GLU A 130 -0.27 -4.56 -20.01
CA GLU A 130 -0.69 -5.50 -21.06
C GLU A 130 -2.13 -5.28 -21.55
N THR A 131 -3.07 -4.97 -20.65
CA THR A 131 -4.49 -4.79 -20.97
C THR A 131 -4.90 -3.33 -21.12
N ASN A 132 -4.01 -2.38 -20.81
CA ASN A 132 -4.30 -0.95 -20.64
C ASN A 132 -5.43 -0.65 -19.63
N GLU A 133 -5.74 -1.59 -18.74
CA GLU A 133 -6.75 -1.38 -17.70
C GLU A 133 -6.18 -0.51 -16.57
N ILE A 134 -6.94 0.49 -16.15
CA ILE A 134 -6.58 1.38 -15.04
C ILE A 134 -7.59 1.21 -13.91
N VAL A 135 -7.09 0.86 -12.73
CA VAL A 135 -7.89 0.68 -11.51
C VAL A 135 -7.49 1.76 -10.51
N SER A 136 -8.45 2.59 -10.09
CA SER A 136 -8.21 3.58 -9.04
C SER A 136 -8.33 2.94 -7.66
N LEU A 137 -7.39 3.22 -6.77
CA LEU A 137 -7.24 2.58 -5.47
C LEU A 137 -7.19 3.61 -4.33
N ASN A 138 -7.71 3.21 -3.18
CA ASN A 138 -7.45 3.86 -1.90
C ASN A 138 -7.23 2.79 -0.81
N GLU A 139 -6.98 3.23 0.41
CA GLU A 139 -6.73 2.34 1.56
C GLU A 139 -7.93 1.44 1.90
N ASN A 140 -9.10 1.76 1.36
CA ASN A 140 -10.34 1.02 1.55
C ASN A 140 -10.69 0.10 0.38
N GLY A 141 -9.95 0.11 -0.74
CA GLY A 141 -10.17 -0.78 -1.88
C GLY A 141 -10.12 -0.09 -3.24
N ILE A 142 -10.85 -0.68 -4.20
CA ILE A 142 -11.06 -0.08 -5.51
C ILE A 142 -12.03 1.08 -5.37
N LYS A 143 -11.60 2.28 -5.77
CA LYS A 143 -12.48 3.45 -5.87
C LYS A 143 -13.38 3.25 -7.08
N LYS A 144 -14.69 3.16 -6.86
CA LYS A 144 -15.66 3.17 -7.97
C LYS A 144 -15.56 4.53 -8.65
N ASN A 145 -15.45 4.53 -9.98
CA ASN A 145 -15.63 5.75 -10.75
C ASN A 145 -17.14 6.03 -10.79
N ASP A 146 -17.60 7.12 -10.17
CA ASP A 146 -18.98 7.59 -10.28
C ASP A 146 -19.29 8.20 -11.67
N LYS A 147 -18.46 7.92 -12.69
CA LYS A 147 -18.65 8.39 -14.07
C LYS A 147 -19.37 7.35 -14.92
N LYS A 148 -20.67 7.18 -14.65
CA LYS A 148 -21.66 6.63 -15.59
C LYS A 148 -23.04 7.23 -15.24
N GLU A 149 -23.25 8.52 -15.47
CA GLU A 149 -24.61 9.11 -15.45
C GLU A 149 -24.77 10.47 -16.17
N GLU A 150 -23.77 10.98 -16.91
CA GLU A 150 -23.90 12.27 -17.65
C GLU A 150 -23.78 12.15 -19.19
N GLU A 151 -23.91 10.95 -19.75
CA GLU A 151 -24.12 10.76 -21.20
C GLU A 151 -25.38 9.93 -21.45
N GLN A 152 -26.49 10.42 -20.91
CA GLN A 152 -27.87 10.06 -21.28
C GLN A 152 -28.82 11.07 -20.59
N SER A 153 -28.81 12.32 -21.03
CA SER A 153 -29.84 13.32 -20.71
C SER A 153 -30.11 14.17 -21.94
#